data_AF-A0A1N6MBX7-F1
#
_entry.id   AF-A0A1N6MBX7-F1
#
_cell.length_a   1.000
_cell.length_b   1.000
_cell.length_c   1.000
_cell.angle_alpha   90.00
_cell.angle_beta   90.00
_cell.angle_gamma   90.00
#
_symmetry.space_group_name_H-M   'P 1'
#
loop_
_entity.id
_entity.type
_entity.pdbx_description
1 polymer ?
#
loop_
_entity_poly.entity_id
_entity_poly.type
_entity_poly.pdbx_seq_one_letter_code
_entity_poly.pdbx_strand_id
1 'polypeptide(L)'
;MQLQLSASNALNKWLKADLPRLPHEPGQQVGVNKLSSDHNLMSWQVHLIDNYYRSAEKTLIVCEANSRFTYFIPLNRGLLTPDELSERLTIEWQFAFVEALETHGLVSCYDIARMLSALNDMAFKPHWIKNTDLSINGHISDAAQWVTQTLEDRNLDRLSQPLAFEIATYINSQTKSIKVNHQKQRFVPIERLLAYVQEITLPNATSNDQSDAMSNVIPLRR
;
A
#
# COMPACT_ATOMS: atom_id res chain seq x y z
N MET A 1 1.54 -14.02 -1.32
CA MET A 1 0.61 -13.04 -0.71
C MET A 1 -0.34 -12.51 -1.76
N GLN A 2 -1.62 -12.34 -1.46
CA GLN A 2 -2.57 -11.69 -2.37
C GLN A 2 -2.46 -10.18 -2.23
N LEU A 3 -2.43 -9.46 -3.36
CA LEU A 3 -2.43 -8.01 -3.42
C LEU A 3 -3.77 -7.55 -3.98
N GLN A 4 -4.66 -7.08 -3.12
CA GLN A 4 -5.98 -6.58 -3.52
C GLN A 4 -5.89 -5.10 -3.90
N LEU A 5 -6.14 -4.82 -5.17
CA LEU A 5 -6.16 -3.46 -5.72
C LEU A 5 -7.62 -3.01 -5.90
N SER A 6 -8.09 -2.17 -4.98
CA SER A 6 -9.44 -1.65 -4.97
C SER A 6 -9.52 -0.34 -5.76
N ALA A 7 -9.98 -0.43 -7.01
CA ALA A 7 -10.16 0.73 -7.87
C ALA A 7 -11.41 1.53 -7.48
N SER A 8 -11.23 2.84 -7.35
CA SER A 8 -12.37 3.75 -7.29
C SER A 8 -13.16 3.75 -8.60
N ASN A 9 -14.41 4.24 -8.56
CA ASN A 9 -15.23 4.37 -9.76
C ASN A 9 -14.56 5.22 -10.86
N ALA A 10 -13.82 6.27 -10.46
CA ALA A 10 -13.10 7.13 -11.39
C ALA A 10 -11.98 6.37 -12.09
N LEU A 11 -11.18 5.62 -11.34
CA LEU A 11 -10.09 4.81 -11.89
C LEU A 11 -10.63 3.71 -12.82
N ASN A 12 -11.66 2.97 -12.41
CA ASN A 12 -12.26 1.93 -13.24
C ASN A 12 -12.75 2.47 -14.59
N LYS A 13 -13.37 3.65 -14.60
CA LYS A 13 -13.80 4.33 -15.83
C LYS A 13 -12.61 4.76 -16.69
N TRP A 14 -11.55 5.29 -16.07
CA TRP A 14 -10.36 5.75 -16.78
C TRP A 14 -9.59 4.60 -17.44
N LEU A 15 -9.46 3.46 -16.74
CA LEU A 15 -8.89 2.22 -17.28
C LEU A 15 -9.77 1.56 -18.35
N LYS A 16 -11.03 2.02 -18.52
CA LYS A 16 -12.04 1.37 -19.36
C LYS A 16 -12.19 -0.12 -19.05
N ALA A 17 -11.99 -0.49 -17.79
CA ALA A 17 -12.04 -1.86 -17.31
C ALA A 17 -13.42 -2.21 -16.76
N ASP A 18 -13.80 -3.48 -16.85
CA ASP A 18 -14.98 -4.04 -16.18
C ASP A 18 -14.55 -4.89 -14.98
N LEU A 19 -14.06 -4.21 -13.94
CA LEU A 19 -13.54 -4.88 -12.75
C LEU A 19 -14.68 -5.50 -11.92
N PRO A 20 -14.47 -6.70 -11.34
CA PRO A 20 -15.45 -7.34 -10.50
C PRO A 20 -15.70 -6.48 -9.25
N ARG A 21 -16.95 -6.44 -8.78
CA ARG A 21 -17.26 -5.73 -7.53
C ARG A 21 -16.84 -6.57 -6.33
N LEU A 22 -16.44 -5.91 -5.25
CA LEU A 22 -16.25 -6.64 -3.98
C LEU A 22 -17.60 -7.26 -3.56
N PRO A 23 -17.61 -8.55 -3.17
CA PRO A 23 -18.80 -9.17 -2.60
C PRO A 23 -19.38 -8.33 -1.44
N HIS A 24 -20.69 -8.35 -1.29
CA HIS A 24 -21.40 -7.63 -0.24
C HIS A 24 -22.41 -8.57 0.41
N GLU A 25 -22.59 -8.41 1.71
CA GLU A 25 -23.66 -9.09 2.44
C GLU A 25 -25.02 -8.46 2.10
N PRO A 26 -26.13 -9.21 2.19
CA PRO A 26 -27.48 -8.65 2.06
C PRO A 26 -27.68 -7.47 3.02
N GLY A 27 -28.06 -6.30 2.48
CA GLY A 27 -28.28 -5.08 3.25
C GLY A 27 -27.05 -4.16 3.37
N GLN A 28 -25.87 -4.56 2.90
CA GLN A 28 -24.73 -3.66 2.76
C GLN A 28 -24.80 -2.88 1.44
N GLN A 29 -24.32 -1.63 1.48
CA GLN A 29 -24.25 -0.81 0.27
C GLN A 29 -23.17 -1.34 -0.67
N VAL A 30 -23.58 -1.64 -1.91
CA VAL A 30 -22.70 -2.24 -2.91
C VAL A 30 -21.54 -1.31 -3.28
N GLY A 31 -20.32 -1.83 -3.24
CA GLY A 31 -19.11 -1.15 -3.74
C GLY A 31 -18.57 -0.06 -2.81
N VAL A 32 -18.97 -0.04 -1.53
CA VAL A 32 -18.42 0.85 -0.50
C VAL A 32 -17.99 0.12 0.78
N ASN A 33 -17.57 -1.12 0.60
CA ASN A 33 -17.19 -2.00 1.69
C ASN A 33 -15.81 -1.64 2.24
N LYS A 34 -15.61 -1.90 3.53
CA LYS A 34 -14.33 -1.67 4.20
C LYS A 34 -13.29 -2.70 3.72
N LEU A 35 -12.09 -2.23 3.42
CA LEU A 35 -10.94 -3.06 3.08
C LEU A 35 -10.19 -3.45 4.36
N SER A 36 -9.54 -4.62 4.32
CA SER A 36 -8.69 -5.12 5.39
C SER A 36 -7.42 -5.73 4.82
N SER A 37 -6.35 -5.65 5.60
CA SER A 37 -5.10 -6.33 5.32
C SER A 37 -4.74 -7.23 6.49
N ASP A 38 -4.24 -8.42 6.19
CA ASP A 38 -3.79 -9.45 7.12
C ASP A 38 -2.52 -10.14 6.58
N HIS A 39 -2.10 -11.25 7.18
CA HIS A 39 -0.87 -11.96 6.78
C HIS A 39 -0.92 -12.56 5.36
N ASN A 40 -2.11 -12.75 4.79
CA ASN A 40 -2.30 -13.37 3.47
C ASN A 40 -2.77 -12.38 2.39
N LEU A 41 -3.42 -11.29 2.81
CA LEU A 41 -4.02 -10.29 1.95
C LEU A 41 -3.50 -8.90 2.29
N MET A 42 -2.90 -8.23 1.31
CA MET A 42 -2.55 -6.81 1.41
C MET A 42 -3.51 -6.00 0.52
N SER A 43 -4.31 -5.13 1.13
CA SER A 43 -5.35 -4.37 0.42
C SER A 43 -4.99 -2.89 0.28
N TRP A 44 -5.14 -2.37 -0.94
CA TRP A 44 -4.89 -0.98 -1.27
C TRP A 44 -6.12 -0.36 -1.93
N GLN A 45 -6.52 0.81 -1.47
CA GLN A 45 -7.46 1.67 -2.20
C GLN A 45 -6.67 2.50 -3.21
N VAL A 46 -7.04 2.39 -4.49
CA VAL A 46 -6.41 3.12 -5.60
C VAL A 46 -7.41 4.14 -6.13
N HIS A 47 -7.06 5.42 -6.03
CA HIS A 47 -7.93 6.53 -6.42
C HIS A 47 -7.26 7.38 -7.50
N LEU A 48 -7.99 7.68 -8.57
CA LEU A 48 -7.54 8.61 -9.60
C LEU A 48 -8.07 10.01 -9.28
N ILE A 49 -7.18 11.00 -9.28
CA ILE A 49 -7.55 12.42 -9.20
C ILE A 49 -7.11 13.18 -10.44
N ASP A 50 -7.85 14.24 -10.72
CA ASP A 50 -7.40 15.29 -11.63
C ASP A 50 -6.49 16.24 -10.84
N ASN A 51 -5.33 16.59 -11.38
CA ASN A 51 -4.38 17.47 -10.68
C ASN A 51 -4.95 18.88 -10.41
N TYR A 52 -5.90 19.30 -11.24
CA TYR A 52 -6.77 20.46 -11.08
C TYR A 52 -8.02 20.23 -11.94
N TYR A 53 -9.01 21.12 -11.83
CA TYR A 53 -10.28 20.96 -12.56
C TYR A 53 -10.04 20.78 -14.08
N ARG A 54 -10.48 19.63 -14.62
CA ARG A 54 -10.32 19.23 -16.04
C ARG A 54 -8.87 19.10 -16.52
N SER A 55 -7.92 18.90 -15.61
CA SER A 55 -6.53 18.63 -15.97
C SER A 55 -6.41 17.40 -16.88
N ALA A 56 -5.55 17.52 -17.90
CA ALA A 56 -5.11 16.38 -18.70
C ALA A 56 -4.16 15.46 -17.91
N GLU A 57 -3.42 16.03 -16.97
CA GLU A 57 -2.51 15.32 -16.07
C GLU A 57 -3.29 14.78 -14.87
N LYS A 58 -3.03 13.52 -14.53
CA LYS A 58 -3.70 12.80 -13.45
C LYS A 58 -2.68 12.23 -12.48
N THR A 59 -3.11 12.06 -11.22
CA THR A 59 -2.31 11.42 -10.19
C THR A 59 -3.12 10.27 -9.58
N LEU A 60 -2.49 9.12 -9.39
CA LEU A 60 -3.04 8.09 -8.52
C LEU A 60 -2.64 8.38 -7.09
N ILE A 61 -3.62 8.28 -6.20
CA ILE A 61 -3.43 8.21 -4.75
C ILE A 61 -3.67 6.76 -4.36
N VAL A 62 -2.65 6.14 -3.77
CA VAL A 62 -2.70 4.73 -3.37
C VAL A 62 -2.55 4.68 -1.86
N CYS A 63 -3.55 4.13 -1.17
CA CYS A 63 -3.61 4.11 0.29
C CYS A 63 -3.83 2.69 0.80
N GLU A 64 -2.91 2.18 1.61
CA GLU A 64 -3.02 0.84 2.21
C GLU A 64 -4.09 0.85 3.30
N ALA A 65 -4.92 -0.20 3.33
CA ALA A 65 -6.17 -0.22 4.08
C ALA A 65 -5.99 -0.11 5.61
N ASN A 66 -4.96 -0.73 6.17
CA ASN A 66 -4.76 -0.84 7.61
C ASN A 66 -3.87 0.29 8.18
N SER A 67 -2.68 0.44 7.63
CA SER A 67 -1.67 1.44 7.98
C SER A 67 -2.01 2.84 7.51
N ARG A 68 -2.89 2.99 6.52
CA ARG A 68 -3.16 4.27 5.84
C ARG A 68 -1.90 4.90 5.23
N PHE A 69 -0.87 4.10 5.01
CA PHE A 69 0.30 4.50 4.27
C PHE A 69 -0.13 4.88 2.86
N THR A 70 0.25 6.08 2.43
CA THR A 70 -0.23 6.67 1.18
C THR A 70 0.96 7.06 0.31
N TYR A 71 0.92 6.67 -0.96
CA TYR A 71 1.89 7.13 -1.95
C TYR A 71 1.19 7.58 -3.23
N PHE A 72 1.94 8.25 -4.09
CA PHE A 72 1.40 8.86 -5.30
C PHE A 72 2.11 8.32 -6.54
N ILE A 73 1.34 8.11 -7.60
CA ILE A 73 1.88 7.80 -8.92
C ILE A 73 1.41 8.88 -9.89
N PRO A 74 2.31 9.78 -10.34
CA PRO A 74 2.02 10.65 -11.47
C PRO A 74 1.81 9.81 -12.73
N LEU A 75 0.66 9.99 -13.39
CA LEU A 75 0.35 9.27 -14.61
C LEU A 75 0.75 10.10 -15.82
N ASN A 76 1.43 9.44 -16.76
CA ASN A 76 1.68 10.01 -18.09
C ASN A 76 0.46 9.77 -18.99
N ARG A 77 0.36 10.51 -20.09
CA ARG A 77 -0.76 10.45 -21.06
C ARG A 77 -0.91 9.11 -21.83
N GLY A 78 -0.08 8.11 -21.52
CA GLY A 78 -0.18 6.77 -22.10
C GLY A 78 -1.39 6.01 -21.55
N LEU A 79 -1.97 5.14 -22.38
CA LEU A 79 -2.92 4.13 -21.92
C LEU A 79 -2.16 3.13 -21.03
N LEU A 80 -2.60 2.98 -19.79
CA LEU A 80 -2.13 1.92 -18.89
C LEU A 80 -3.22 0.86 -18.80
N THR A 81 -2.86 -0.38 -19.08
CA THR A 81 -3.69 -1.55 -18.80
C THR A 81 -3.71 -1.83 -17.29
N PRO A 82 -4.72 -2.56 -16.78
CA PRO A 82 -4.71 -3.01 -15.40
C PRO A 82 -3.47 -3.83 -15.03
N ASP A 83 -2.92 -4.62 -15.96
CA ASP A 83 -1.74 -5.46 -15.71
C ASP A 83 -0.47 -4.60 -15.57
N GLU A 84 -0.21 -3.68 -16.49
CA GLU A 84 0.92 -2.73 -16.39
C GLU A 84 0.82 -1.88 -15.11
N LEU A 85 -0.39 -1.45 -14.76
CA LEU A 85 -0.62 -0.71 -13.53
C LEU A 85 -0.37 -1.59 -12.29
N SER A 86 -0.69 -2.89 -12.34
CA SER A 86 -0.44 -3.82 -11.25
C SER A 86 1.05 -4.01 -10.99
N GLU A 87 1.83 -4.19 -12.06
CA GLU A 87 3.29 -4.31 -11.98
C GLU A 87 3.89 -3.04 -11.35
N ARG A 88 3.48 -1.88 -11.87
CA ARG A 88 3.93 -0.59 -11.34
C ARG A 88 3.56 -0.41 -9.87
N LEU A 89 2.30 -0.69 -9.49
CA LEU A 89 1.84 -0.59 -8.10
C LEU A 89 2.62 -1.52 -7.17
N THR A 90 2.96 -2.74 -7.61
CA THR A 90 3.70 -3.73 -6.82
C THR A 90 5.13 -3.28 -6.49
N ILE A 91 5.73 -2.47 -7.35
CA ILE A 91 7.10 -1.96 -7.21
C ILE A 91 7.11 -0.61 -6.49
N GLU A 92 6.29 0.34 -6.91
CA GLU A 92 6.33 1.74 -6.44
C GLU A 92 6.02 1.88 -4.95
N TRP A 93 5.17 1.02 -4.39
CA TRP A 93 4.90 1.06 -2.94
C TRP A 93 6.15 0.75 -2.12
N GLN A 94 7.01 -0.16 -2.60
CA GLN A 94 8.25 -0.53 -1.93
C GLN A 94 9.25 0.62 -1.96
N PHE A 95 9.40 1.29 -3.10
CA PHE A 95 10.23 2.49 -3.20
C PHE A 95 9.74 3.62 -2.30
N ALA A 96 8.45 3.93 -2.33
CA ALA A 96 7.86 4.94 -1.45
C ALA A 96 8.05 4.60 0.04
N PHE A 97 7.96 3.31 0.39
CA PHE A 97 8.17 2.84 1.75
C PHE A 97 9.63 3.01 2.18
N VAL A 98 10.59 2.61 1.36
CA VAL A 98 12.03 2.75 1.62
C VAL A 98 12.43 4.20 1.80
N GLU A 99 12.05 5.06 0.86
CA GLU A 99 12.35 6.50 0.90
C GLU A 99 11.87 7.12 2.22
N ALA A 100 10.66 6.75 2.64
CA ALA A 100 10.10 7.25 3.87
C ALA A 100 10.82 6.69 5.11
N LEU A 101 11.26 5.42 5.10
CA LEU A 101 12.01 4.83 6.20
C LEU A 101 13.39 5.48 6.36
N GLU A 102 14.08 5.72 5.25
CA GLU A 102 15.40 6.37 5.22
C GLU A 102 15.29 7.83 5.69
N THR A 103 14.29 8.56 5.19
CA THR A 103 14.09 9.97 5.57
C THR A 103 13.85 10.15 7.06
N HIS A 104 13.09 9.24 7.69
CA HIS A 104 12.75 9.32 9.11
C HIS A 104 13.71 8.55 10.03
N GLY A 105 14.68 7.82 9.46
CA GLY A 105 15.68 7.06 10.23
C GLY A 105 15.07 6.00 11.16
N LEU A 106 13.92 5.44 10.82
CA LEU A 106 13.18 4.51 11.69
C LEU A 106 13.86 3.15 11.85
N VAL A 107 14.66 2.75 10.85
CA VAL A 107 15.38 1.48 10.80
C VAL A 107 16.73 1.68 10.12
N SER A 108 17.68 0.79 10.40
CA SER A 108 18.99 0.84 9.74
C SER A 108 18.89 0.48 8.25
N CYS A 109 19.80 0.98 7.42
CA CYS A 109 19.88 0.59 6.00
C CYS A 109 20.05 -0.93 5.82
N TYR A 110 20.71 -1.61 6.77
CA TYR A 110 20.83 -3.07 6.77
C TYR A 110 19.47 -3.75 6.95
N ASP A 111 18.66 -3.29 7.90
CA ASP A 111 17.33 -3.83 8.15
C ASP A 111 16.38 -3.56 6.98
N ILE A 112 16.48 -2.37 6.36
CA ILE A 112 15.75 -2.03 5.12
C ILE A 112 16.09 -3.04 4.02
N ALA A 113 17.38 -3.25 3.75
CA ALA A 113 17.83 -4.17 2.72
C ALA A 113 17.34 -5.61 2.98
N ARG A 114 17.36 -6.06 4.24
CA ARG A 114 16.86 -7.38 4.63
C ARG A 114 15.34 -7.51 4.40
N MET A 115 14.56 -6.50 4.77
CA MET A 115 13.11 -6.49 4.54
C MET A 115 12.79 -6.47 3.05
N LEU A 116 13.48 -5.67 2.25
CA LEU A 116 13.30 -5.64 0.79
C LEU A 116 13.62 -6.97 0.13
N SER A 117 14.69 -7.65 0.57
CA SER A 117 15.00 -9.00 0.08
C SER A 117 13.84 -9.96 0.36
N ALA A 118 13.32 -9.96 1.59
CA ALA A 118 12.20 -10.81 1.96
C ALA A 118 10.92 -10.47 1.17
N LEU A 119 10.62 -9.18 0.97
CA LEU A 119 9.50 -8.73 0.16
C LEU A 119 9.63 -9.14 -1.31
N ASN A 120 10.84 -9.09 -1.87
CA ASN A 120 11.09 -9.49 -3.25
C ASN A 120 10.94 -11.01 -3.46
N ASP A 121 11.26 -11.80 -2.44
CA ASP A 121 11.04 -13.26 -2.44
C ASP A 121 9.54 -13.62 -2.30
N MET A 122 8.72 -12.71 -1.80
CA MET A 122 7.27 -12.89 -1.73
C MET A 122 6.62 -12.69 -3.10
N ALA A 123 5.97 -13.73 -3.61
CA ALA A 123 5.10 -13.59 -4.78
C ALA A 123 3.82 -12.81 -4.39
N PHE A 124 3.81 -11.51 -4.68
CA PHE A 124 2.60 -10.69 -4.71
C PHE A 124 1.75 -11.07 -5.92
N LYS A 125 0.50 -11.46 -5.70
CA LYS A 125 -0.45 -11.81 -6.75
C LYS A 125 -1.53 -10.72 -6.83
N PRO A 126 -1.40 -9.74 -7.75
CA PRO A 126 -2.37 -8.68 -7.90
C PRO A 126 -3.74 -9.22 -8.31
N HIS A 127 -4.80 -8.71 -7.69
CA HIS A 127 -6.15 -8.89 -8.17
C HIS A 127 -6.93 -7.59 -8.01
N TRP A 128 -7.70 -7.25 -9.02
CA TRP A 128 -8.46 -6.01 -9.04
C TRP A 128 -9.90 -6.22 -8.62
N ILE A 129 -10.41 -5.25 -7.87
CA ILE A 129 -11.82 -5.12 -7.54
C ILE A 129 -12.27 -3.68 -7.72
N LYS A 130 -13.57 -3.50 -7.94
CA LYS A 130 -14.24 -2.20 -7.91
C LYS A 130 -14.89 -1.99 -6.55
N ASN A 131 -14.33 -1.09 -5.76
CA ASN A 131 -14.81 -0.73 -4.43
C ASN A 131 -14.25 0.63 -3.97
N THR A 132 -14.99 1.35 -3.13
CA THR A 132 -14.56 2.61 -2.49
C THR A 132 -14.74 2.54 -0.99
N ASP A 133 -13.66 2.26 -0.26
CA ASP A 133 -13.70 2.20 1.21
C ASP A 133 -13.89 3.60 1.82
N LEU A 134 -15.11 3.86 2.32
CA LEU A 134 -15.47 5.13 2.94
C LEU A 134 -14.68 5.43 4.22
N SER A 135 -14.15 4.41 4.90
CA SER A 135 -13.33 4.60 6.09
C SER A 135 -11.94 5.17 5.78
N ILE A 136 -11.48 5.03 4.53
CA ILE A 136 -10.19 5.55 4.04
C ILE A 136 -10.38 6.87 3.30
N ASN A 137 -11.57 7.11 2.73
CA ASN A 137 -11.85 8.22 1.83
C ASN A 137 -11.47 9.61 2.39
N GLY A 138 -11.59 9.83 3.70
CA GLY A 138 -11.13 11.07 4.35
C GLY A 138 -9.63 11.30 4.19
N HIS A 139 -8.79 10.26 4.32
CA HIS A 139 -7.35 10.38 4.10
C HIS A 139 -6.99 10.54 2.63
N ILE A 140 -7.76 9.93 1.72
CA ILE A 140 -7.55 10.12 0.28
C ILE A 140 -7.88 11.56 -0.11
N SER A 141 -8.94 12.14 0.46
CA SER A 141 -9.33 13.54 0.19
C SER A 141 -8.27 14.52 0.71
N ASP A 142 -7.75 14.28 1.92
CA ASP A 142 -6.64 15.06 2.50
C ASP A 142 -5.36 14.94 1.65
N ALA A 143 -5.00 13.73 1.24
CA ALA A 143 -3.87 13.50 0.35
C ALA A 143 -4.05 14.16 -1.03
N ALA A 144 -5.28 14.16 -1.57
CA ALA A 144 -5.60 14.85 -2.81
C ALA A 144 -5.39 16.36 -2.68
N GLN A 145 -5.79 16.95 -1.55
CA GLN A 145 -5.58 18.36 -1.28
C GLN A 145 -4.08 18.71 -1.23
N TRP A 146 -3.25 17.87 -0.61
CA TRP A 146 -1.79 18.06 -0.65
C TRP A 146 -1.24 18.08 -2.08
N VAL A 147 -1.72 17.17 -2.94
CA VAL A 147 -1.32 17.14 -4.35
C VAL A 147 -1.76 18.42 -5.07
N THR A 148 -3.04 18.78 -5.00
CA THR A 148 -3.57 19.94 -5.74
C THR A 148 -2.95 21.26 -5.27
N GLN A 149 -2.81 21.44 -3.95
CA GLN A 149 -2.23 22.64 -3.36
C GLN A 149 -0.75 22.78 -3.72
N THR A 150 0.03 21.68 -3.64
CA THR A 150 1.46 21.74 -3.97
C THR A 150 1.69 22.07 -5.44
N LEU A 151 0.84 21.54 -6.33
CA LEU A 151 0.89 21.85 -7.75
C LEU A 151 0.52 23.30 -8.03
N GLU A 152 -0.53 23.82 -7.38
CA GLU A 152 -0.93 25.22 -7.49
C GLU A 152 0.16 26.17 -6.96
N ASP A 153 0.64 25.95 -5.75
CA ASP A 153 1.64 26.80 -5.08
C ASP A 153 2.97 26.84 -5.85
N ARG A 154 3.37 25.72 -6.47
CA ARG A 154 4.61 25.62 -7.27
C ARG A 154 4.38 25.91 -8.75
N ASN A 155 3.15 26.24 -9.17
CA ASN A 155 2.74 26.46 -10.56
C ASN A 155 3.16 25.32 -11.50
N LEU A 156 2.83 24.09 -11.12
CA LEU A 156 3.15 22.85 -11.83
C LEU A 156 1.87 22.18 -12.34
N ASP A 157 1.91 21.66 -13.56
CA ASP A 157 0.78 20.87 -14.10
C ASP A 157 0.71 19.45 -13.55
N ARG A 158 1.86 18.91 -13.11
CA ARG A 158 1.99 17.52 -12.65
C ARG A 158 3.07 17.36 -11.61
N LEU A 159 2.90 16.33 -10.77
CA LEU A 159 3.92 15.91 -9.83
C LEU A 159 5.10 15.29 -10.60
N SER A 160 6.31 15.67 -10.21
CA SER A 160 7.49 14.88 -10.50
C SER A 160 7.57 13.70 -9.53
N GLN A 161 8.31 12.65 -9.89
CA GLN A 161 8.50 11.51 -8.98
C GLN A 161 9.14 11.93 -7.63
N PRO A 162 10.20 12.78 -7.60
CA PRO A 162 10.76 13.23 -6.33
C PRO A 162 9.75 14.00 -5.47
N LEU A 163 8.93 14.85 -6.09
CA LEU A 163 7.90 15.60 -5.36
C LEU A 163 6.78 14.70 -4.82
N ALA A 164 6.40 13.68 -5.59
CA ALA A 164 5.46 12.65 -5.13
C ALA A 164 6.00 11.93 -3.88
N PHE A 165 7.28 11.58 -3.86
CA PHE A 165 7.92 10.99 -2.68
C PHE A 165 8.01 11.97 -1.51
N GLU A 166 8.40 13.23 -1.73
CA GLU A 166 8.45 14.27 -0.68
C GLU A 166 7.10 14.41 0.04
N ILE A 167 6.01 14.54 -0.72
CA ILE A 167 4.64 14.66 -0.17
C ILE A 167 4.23 13.37 0.55
N ALA A 168 4.49 12.20 -0.05
CA ALA A 168 4.15 10.92 0.56
C ALA A 168 4.87 10.74 1.90
N THR A 169 6.17 10.99 1.95
CA THR A 169 7.00 10.90 3.15
C THR A 169 6.52 11.84 4.25
N TYR A 170 6.11 13.07 3.89
CA TYR A 170 5.52 14.01 4.85
C TYR A 170 4.17 13.53 5.39
N ILE A 171 3.24 13.09 4.53
CA ILE A 171 1.89 12.63 4.96
C ILE A 171 1.99 11.37 5.82
N ASN A 172 2.95 10.49 5.52
CA ASN A 172 3.10 9.22 6.22
C ASN A 172 3.78 9.35 7.58
N SER A 173 4.36 10.50 7.92
CA SER A 173 4.82 10.82 9.29
C SER A 173 3.77 11.53 10.14
N GLN A 174 2.68 12.00 9.54
CA GLN A 174 1.61 12.65 10.29
C GLN A 174 0.80 11.62 11.08
N THR A 175 0.52 11.92 12.35
CA THR A 175 -0.35 11.08 13.18
C THR A 175 -1.77 11.06 12.62
N LYS A 176 -2.25 9.88 12.24
CA LYS A 176 -3.63 9.64 11.81
C LYS A 176 -4.45 9.09 12.97
N SER A 177 -5.77 9.19 12.85
CA SER A 177 -6.68 8.60 13.83
C SER A 177 -7.85 7.88 13.18
N ILE A 178 -8.19 6.72 13.73
CA ILE A 178 -9.34 5.91 13.31
C ILE A 178 -10.20 5.59 14.52
N LYS A 179 -11.48 5.30 14.29
CA LYS A 179 -12.37 4.75 15.32
C LYS A 179 -12.39 3.22 15.19
N VAL A 180 -12.00 2.53 16.25
CA VAL A 180 -12.12 1.07 16.39
C VAL A 180 -12.94 0.80 17.64
N ASN A 181 -14.03 0.06 17.53
CA ASN A 181 -14.92 -0.26 18.66
C ASN A 181 -15.30 0.97 19.50
N HIS A 182 -15.67 2.07 18.83
CA HIS A 182 -16.01 3.38 19.44
C HIS A 182 -14.85 4.11 20.13
N GLN A 183 -13.64 3.57 20.14
CA GLN A 183 -12.45 4.22 20.68
C GLN A 183 -11.59 4.83 19.58
N LYS A 184 -11.05 6.03 19.83
CA LYS A 184 -10.14 6.71 18.92
C LYS A 184 -8.73 6.15 19.11
N GLN A 185 -8.22 5.45 18.10
CA GLN A 185 -6.83 5.01 18.05
C GLN A 185 -6.02 5.97 17.19
N ARG A 186 -4.82 6.32 17.65
CA ARG A 186 -3.86 7.16 16.92
C ARG A 186 -2.65 6.31 16.52
N PHE A 187 -2.09 6.59 15.37
CA PHE A 187 -0.92 5.89 14.85
C PHE A 187 -0.23 6.75 13.79
N VAL A 188 1.04 6.46 13.53
CA VAL A 188 1.80 7.02 12.41
C VAL A 188 1.78 6.00 11.26
N PRO A 189 1.38 6.38 10.03
CA PRO A 189 1.25 5.43 8.92
C PRO A 189 2.51 4.64 8.60
N ILE A 190 3.68 5.30 8.56
CA ILE A 190 4.93 4.61 8.24
C ILE A 190 5.31 3.57 9.29
N GLU A 191 5.17 3.90 10.58
CA GLU A 191 5.44 2.95 11.68
C GLU A 191 4.48 1.76 11.64
N ARG A 192 3.21 2.02 11.33
CA ARG A 192 2.19 0.97 11.24
C ARG A 192 2.41 0.06 10.03
N LEU A 193 2.83 0.61 8.89
CA LEU A 193 3.21 -0.21 7.73
C LEU A 193 4.49 -0.99 8.02
N LEU A 194 5.47 -0.38 8.71
CA LEU A 194 6.70 -1.07 9.11
C LEU A 194 6.41 -2.27 10.00
N ALA A 195 5.57 -2.12 11.03
CA ALA A 195 5.16 -3.23 11.88
C ALA A 195 4.50 -4.35 11.06
N TYR A 196 3.60 -4.01 10.14
CA TYR A 196 2.95 -4.97 9.25
C TYR A 196 3.96 -5.69 8.32
N VAL A 197 4.88 -4.95 7.70
CA VAL A 197 5.91 -5.52 6.82
C VAL A 197 6.84 -6.43 7.61
N GLN A 198 7.24 -6.06 8.82
CA GLN A 198 8.02 -6.92 9.71
C GLN A 198 7.26 -8.21 10.03
N GLU A 199 5.96 -8.13 10.33
CA GLU A 199 5.13 -9.30 10.61
C GLU A 199 5.04 -10.28 9.43
N ILE A 200 4.82 -9.79 8.21
CA ILE A 200 4.66 -10.65 7.01
C ILE A 200 5.99 -11.16 6.44
N THR A 201 7.11 -10.54 6.81
CA THR A 201 8.47 -10.93 6.37
C THR A 201 9.25 -11.70 7.44
N LEU A 202 8.68 -11.92 8.63
CA LEU A 202 9.25 -12.81 9.62
C LEU A 202 9.48 -14.18 8.98
N PRO A 203 10.67 -14.79 9.14
CA PRO A 203 10.87 -16.17 8.73
C PRO A 203 9.85 -17.03 9.48
N ASN A 204 8.91 -17.64 8.74
CA ASN A 204 8.08 -18.69 9.32
C ASN A 204 9.03 -19.74 9.93
N ALA A 205 8.99 -19.90 11.24
CA ALA A 205 9.62 -21.02 11.93
C ALA A 205 8.83 -22.31 11.62
N THR A 206 8.72 -22.68 10.35
CA THR A 206 8.10 -23.91 9.86
C THR A 206 8.74 -24.33 8.52
N SER A 207 10.04 -24.62 8.56
CA SER A 207 10.52 -25.85 7.92
C SER A 207 10.47 -26.94 8.98
N ASN A 208 9.63 -27.94 8.76
CA ASN A 208 9.54 -29.15 9.57
C ASN A 208 10.93 -29.78 9.81
N ASP A 209 11.46 -29.64 11.02
CA ASP A 209 12.41 -30.59 11.61
C ASP A 209 11.64 -31.85 12.03
N GLN A 210 11.20 -32.62 11.04
CA GLN A 210 10.79 -34.02 11.20
C GLN A 210 11.47 -34.90 10.15
N SER A 211 12.78 -35.07 10.32
CA SER A 211 13.63 -36.20 9.89
C SER A 211 15.06 -35.81 10.30
N ASP A 212 15.67 -36.29 11.38
CA ASP A 212 15.88 -37.68 11.69
C ASP A 212 16.05 -37.90 13.20
N ALA A 213 15.08 -38.58 13.79
CA ALA A 213 15.35 -39.43 14.94
C ALA A 213 16.01 -40.72 14.43
N MET A 214 17.33 -40.68 14.19
CA MET A 214 18.15 -41.90 14.18
C MET A 214 19.50 -41.66 14.85
N SER A 215 19.58 -42.15 16.10
CA SER A 215 20.66 -43.00 16.63
C SER A 215 22.01 -42.91 15.90
N ASN A 216 23.00 -42.30 16.55
CA ASN A 216 24.26 -42.96 16.92
C ASN A 216 25.30 -41.90 17.35
N VAL A 217 25.38 -41.63 18.65
CA VAL A 217 26.63 -41.11 19.23
C VAL A 217 27.03 -42.03 20.38
N ILE A 218 28.08 -42.78 20.13
CA ILE A 218 28.76 -43.69 21.04
C ILE A 218 29.34 -42.89 22.22
N PRO A 219 29.20 -43.33 23.48
CA PRO A 219 29.82 -42.65 24.60
C PRO A 219 31.32 -42.99 24.64
N LEU A 220 32.17 -41.99 24.41
CA LEU A 220 33.60 -42.09 24.70
C LEU A 220 33.82 -41.89 26.20
N ARG A 221 34.08 -43.01 26.90
CA ARG A 221 34.79 -43.01 28.19
C ARG A 221 36.26 -42.67 27.94
N ARG A 222 36.79 -41.71 28.69
CA ARG A 222 38.10 -41.78 29.35
C ARG A 222 38.09 -40.86 30.58
#